data_AF-A0A0R1KVT3-F1
#
_entry.id   AF-A0A0R1KVT3-F1
#
_cell.length_a   1.000
_cell.length_b   1.000
_cell.length_c   1.000
_cell.angle_alpha   90.00
_cell.angle_beta   90.00
_cell.angle_gamma   90.00
#
_symmetry.space_group_name_H-M   'P 1'
#
loop_
_entity.id
_entity.type
_entity.pdbx_description
1 polymer ?
#
loop_
_entity_poly.entity_id
_entity_poly.type
_entity_poly.pdbx_seq_one_letter_code
_entity_poly.pdbx_strand_id
1 'polypeptide(L)'
;MKKANTSANDSDTRSKQQKLFNMLGLMTSKVLGENTYAKSSIYSERIARGLRSFLPKPLLPSISLAEFKMSKAIQMGYLVAAKDLKAVTIDQFNYMSLWATGDNDSSTVDRAAGIHFSEYLSQSDTPDKFVVGYKTAVIQFVRAIAGTGGVVFRINSALQELDSDQQTTLVNQWFNHVNQYMDGASPFVTINNESKKASASEETTSTGVAKEISDGFLSNQPLGDAKRPLLENYSYNEDDFTEEHDLPKMMTDALGKVSLTDDINIFVNNTLAGMLNSLASLGLYALIYKCFNKSNPDLVGAPVTDSIDRDTVIAKTQAAIQDVGRYFDLPKSGADLAERLAILDLSNAGSARNAKHQNYRLRYSRVLDKDQPTVNDRGETVKVSYGIFETTHQILQSVFLMPLMVQYTLTRNSLLEHIADGRYAATRNVSEPSFELTASISDYVDQLARFQIDQLMGLVRRGKKDYDGLSQAGSFSAFSHLMRVYPEVKSINPKYAEMSKATKHLYYWLYQSSFKDSLPEDERAKL
;
A
#
# COMPACT_ATOMS: atom_id res chain seq x y z
N MET A 1 -59.65 30.44 47.82
CA MET A 1 -58.59 31.47 47.87
C MET A 1 -57.75 31.31 46.60
N LYS A 2 -57.98 32.09 45.53
CA LYS A 2 -57.42 33.42 45.17
C LYS A 2 -55.87 33.51 45.11
N LYS A 3 -55.36 33.56 43.87
CA LYS A 3 -54.35 34.46 43.24
C LYS A 3 -53.48 33.63 42.25
N ALA A 4 -53.53 33.74 40.92
CA ALA A 4 -53.47 34.84 39.92
C ALA A 4 -52.09 34.89 39.23
N ASN A 5 -52.11 34.64 37.90
CA ASN A 5 -51.22 35.09 36.79
C ASN A 5 -49.69 34.89 36.92
N THR A 6 -48.91 34.61 35.86
CA THR A 6 -48.83 35.30 34.54
C THR A 6 -47.99 34.47 33.55
N SER A 7 -48.41 34.46 32.27
CA SER A 7 -47.62 34.45 31.02
C SER A 7 -46.32 33.62 30.84
N ALA A 8 -46.31 32.72 29.84
CA ALA A 8 -45.31 32.59 28.76
C ALA A 8 -45.54 31.24 28.04
N ASN A 9 -46.25 31.19 26.91
CA ASN A 9 -45.64 31.15 25.57
C ASN A 9 -44.16 30.75 25.58
N ASP A 10 -43.83 29.45 25.57
CA ASP A 10 -42.52 29.00 25.03
C ASP A 10 -42.28 27.48 24.80
N SER A 11 -43.30 26.63 24.64
CA SER A 11 -43.05 25.18 24.42
C SER A 11 -43.49 24.59 23.09
N ASP A 12 -44.18 25.34 22.22
CA ASP A 12 -44.79 24.76 21.00
C ASP A 12 -44.20 25.25 19.66
N THR A 13 -43.23 26.18 19.71
CA THR A 13 -42.46 26.65 18.54
C THR A 13 -41.25 25.78 18.24
N ARG A 14 -40.56 25.23 19.26
CA ARG A 14 -39.44 24.28 19.07
C ARG A 14 -39.88 22.95 18.45
N SER A 15 -41.05 22.46 18.83
CA SER A 15 -41.69 21.24 18.28
C SER A 15 -42.03 21.40 16.79
N LYS A 16 -42.53 22.57 16.40
CA LYS A 16 -42.83 22.89 14.99
C LYS A 16 -41.57 23.15 14.16
N GLN A 17 -40.55 23.81 14.71
CA GLN A 17 -39.26 23.98 14.04
C GLN A 17 -38.52 22.66 13.84
N GLN A 18 -38.51 21.75 14.82
CA GLN A 18 -37.92 20.41 14.65
C GLN A 18 -38.66 19.57 13.61
N LYS A 19 -39.99 19.65 13.54
CA LYS A 19 -40.76 19.02 12.47
C LYS A 19 -40.45 19.63 11.10
N LEU A 20 -40.26 20.95 11.02
CA LEU A 20 -39.87 21.63 9.78
C LEU A 20 -38.45 21.26 9.34
N PHE A 21 -37.48 21.18 10.28
CA PHE A 21 -36.11 20.76 10.00
C PHE A 21 -36.01 19.27 9.62
N ASN A 22 -36.81 18.39 10.24
CA ASN A 22 -36.87 16.99 9.83
C ASN A 22 -37.56 16.83 8.46
N MET A 23 -38.59 17.64 8.17
CA MET A 23 -39.24 17.63 6.86
C MET A 23 -38.35 18.25 5.77
N LEU A 24 -37.58 19.30 6.09
CA LEU A 24 -36.52 19.85 5.23
C LEU A 24 -35.37 18.85 5.07
N GLY A 25 -34.97 18.12 6.11
CA GLY A 25 -33.96 17.06 6.01
C GLY A 25 -34.43 15.89 5.13
N LEU A 26 -35.69 15.48 5.25
CA LEU A 26 -36.32 14.45 4.41
C LEU A 26 -36.58 14.93 2.97
N MET A 27 -36.95 16.20 2.77
CA MET A 27 -37.07 16.78 1.43
C MET A 27 -35.70 17.00 0.79
N THR A 28 -34.69 17.42 1.56
CA THR A 28 -33.30 17.52 1.09
C THR A 28 -32.73 16.14 0.76
N SER A 29 -33.05 15.09 1.52
CA SER A 29 -32.73 13.69 1.20
C SER A 29 -33.42 13.23 -0.11
N LYS A 30 -34.68 13.62 -0.31
CA LYS A 30 -35.45 13.30 -1.51
C LYS A 30 -35.04 14.12 -2.75
N VAL A 31 -34.57 15.35 -2.57
CA VAL A 31 -34.14 16.25 -3.66
C VAL A 31 -32.66 16.06 -4.01
N LEU A 32 -31.80 15.70 -3.04
CA LEU A 32 -30.37 15.41 -3.25
C LEU A 32 -30.05 13.91 -3.39
N GLY A 33 -31.07 13.06 -3.47
CA GLY A 33 -30.97 11.74 -4.08
C GLY A 33 -30.35 10.65 -3.20
N GLU A 34 -31.22 9.95 -2.46
CA GLU A 34 -31.01 8.57 -1.97
C GLU A 34 -30.55 7.59 -3.07
N ASN A 35 -30.69 7.94 -4.35
CA ASN A 35 -30.12 7.20 -5.48
C ASN A 35 -28.59 7.18 -5.52
N THR A 36 -27.90 8.11 -4.85
CA THR A 36 -26.43 8.13 -4.77
C THR A 36 -25.92 7.17 -3.70
N TYR A 37 -26.67 7.02 -2.60
CA TYR A 37 -26.34 6.12 -1.49
C TYR A 37 -26.77 4.67 -1.79
N ALA A 38 -27.91 4.48 -2.45
CA ALA A 38 -28.34 3.15 -2.90
C ALA A 38 -27.43 2.63 -4.04
N LYS A 39 -26.98 3.49 -4.96
CA LYS A 39 -25.96 3.11 -5.97
C LYS A 39 -24.61 2.83 -5.34
N SER A 40 -24.15 3.58 -4.32
CA SER A 40 -22.88 3.26 -3.65
C SER A 40 -22.97 1.94 -2.87
N SER A 41 -24.12 1.62 -2.27
CA SER A 41 -24.34 0.35 -1.57
C SER A 41 -24.41 -0.86 -2.51
N ILE A 42 -25.09 -0.73 -3.66
CA ILE A 42 -25.14 -1.75 -4.72
C ILE A 42 -23.77 -1.85 -5.45
N TYR A 43 -23.00 -0.75 -5.55
CA TYR A 43 -21.60 -0.77 -6.00
C TYR A 43 -20.70 -1.49 -5.02
N SER A 44 -20.84 -1.24 -3.71
CA SER A 44 -20.08 -1.97 -2.68
C SER A 44 -20.48 -3.44 -2.58
N GLU A 45 -21.74 -3.81 -2.87
CA GLU A 45 -22.18 -5.20 -2.92
C GLU A 45 -21.79 -5.92 -4.25
N ARG A 46 -21.67 -5.21 -5.38
CA ARG A 46 -21.09 -5.78 -6.62
C ARG A 46 -19.56 -5.93 -6.54
N ILE A 47 -18.87 -5.01 -5.86
CA ILE A 47 -17.45 -5.16 -5.50
C ILE A 47 -17.26 -6.36 -4.55
N ALA A 48 -18.24 -6.64 -3.69
CA ALA A 48 -18.20 -7.76 -2.76
C ALA A 48 -18.51 -9.14 -3.39
N ARG A 49 -19.06 -9.20 -4.62
CA ARG A 49 -19.46 -10.47 -5.26
C ARG A 49 -19.09 -10.52 -6.74
N GLY A 50 -17.83 -10.88 -7.01
CA GLY A 50 -17.42 -11.54 -8.26
C GLY A 50 -16.75 -10.64 -9.29
N LEU A 51 -15.44 -10.86 -9.49
CA LEU A 51 -14.54 -10.30 -10.50
C LEU A 51 -14.17 -8.82 -10.29
N ARG A 52 -13.01 -8.60 -9.64
CA ARG A 52 -12.37 -7.29 -9.48
C ARG A 52 -12.18 -6.66 -10.87
N SER A 53 -13.05 -5.73 -11.28
CA SER A 53 -12.73 -4.85 -12.38
C SER A 53 -11.64 -3.90 -11.87
N PHE A 54 -10.41 -4.07 -12.37
CA PHE A 54 -9.28 -3.20 -12.02
C PHE A 54 -9.56 -1.74 -12.42
N LEU A 55 -10.47 -1.54 -13.37
CA LEU A 55 -11.06 -0.26 -13.73
C LEU A 55 -12.37 -0.01 -13.00
N PRO A 56 -12.73 1.26 -12.72
CA PRO A 56 -13.96 1.60 -12.00
C PRO A 56 -15.24 1.23 -12.78
N LYS A 57 -15.16 1.19 -14.12
CA LYS A 57 -16.20 0.75 -15.05
C LYS A 57 -15.54 0.12 -16.29
N PRO A 58 -16.28 -0.60 -17.14
CA PRO A 58 -15.77 -1.03 -18.45
C PRO A 58 -15.25 0.16 -19.27
N LEU A 59 -14.19 -0.06 -20.04
CA LEU A 59 -13.69 0.94 -20.99
C LEU A 59 -14.76 1.26 -22.03
N LEU A 60 -14.83 2.53 -22.43
CA LEU A 60 -15.58 2.90 -23.61
C LEU A 60 -14.97 2.24 -24.86
N PRO A 61 -15.78 1.92 -25.88
CA PRO A 61 -15.26 1.44 -27.14
C PRO A 61 -14.37 2.52 -27.76
N SER A 62 -13.18 2.12 -28.22
CA SER A 62 -12.37 2.95 -29.11
C SER A 62 -13.06 3.00 -30.48
N ILE A 63 -12.90 4.11 -31.20
CA ILE A 63 -13.38 4.19 -32.59
C ILE A 63 -12.64 3.16 -33.46
N SER A 64 -13.29 2.74 -34.54
CA SER A 64 -12.67 1.88 -35.54
C SER A 64 -11.66 2.65 -36.39
N LEU A 65 -10.72 1.93 -37.03
CA LEU A 65 -9.79 2.53 -38.00
C LEU A 65 -10.54 3.24 -39.16
N ALA A 66 -11.70 2.72 -39.56
CA ALA A 66 -12.53 3.35 -40.57
C ALA A 66 -13.04 4.72 -40.11
N GLU A 67 -13.57 4.81 -38.89
CA GLU A 67 -14.02 6.07 -38.29
C GLU A 67 -12.85 7.05 -38.06
N PHE A 68 -11.68 6.55 -37.68
CA PHE A 68 -10.46 7.33 -37.58
C PHE A 68 -10.12 8.02 -38.92
N LYS A 69 -10.21 7.30 -40.04
CA LYS A 69 -9.93 7.84 -41.38
C LYS A 69 -10.99 8.83 -41.88
N MET A 70 -12.19 8.88 -41.29
CA MET A 70 -13.28 9.76 -41.75
C MET A 70 -13.08 11.26 -41.45
N SER A 71 -12.18 11.64 -40.55
CA SER A 71 -11.99 13.05 -40.20
C SER A 71 -10.55 13.40 -39.87
N LYS A 72 -10.03 14.46 -40.52
CA LYS A 72 -8.72 15.05 -40.19
C LYS A 72 -8.63 15.53 -38.74
N ALA A 73 -9.73 16.02 -38.16
CA ALA A 73 -9.74 16.45 -36.76
C ALA A 73 -9.59 15.27 -35.79
N ILE A 74 -10.21 14.12 -36.10
CA ILE A 74 -10.02 12.87 -35.32
C ILE A 74 -8.56 12.42 -35.41
N GLN A 75 -8.00 12.39 -36.62
CA GLN A 75 -6.60 12.00 -36.83
C GLN A 75 -5.65 12.93 -36.06
N MET A 76 -5.87 14.24 -36.15
CA MET A 76 -5.07 15.23 -35.43
C MET A 76 -5.17 15.05 -33.91
N GLY A 77 -6.39 14.88 -33.38
CA GLY A 77 -6.59 14.64 -31.95
C GLY A 77 -5.85 13.41 -31.43
N TYR A 78 -5.86 12.33 -32.21
CA TYR A 78 -5.14 11.11 -31.87
C TYR A 78 -3.61 11.31 -31.84
N LEU A 79 -3.03 11.99 -32.85
CA LEU A 79 -1.58 12.23 -32.89
C LEU A 79 -1.11 13.21 -31.80
N VAL A 80 -1.92 14.21 -31.48
CA VAL A 80 -1.65 15.11 -30.35
C VAL A 80 -1.68 14.33 -29.04
N ALA A 81 -2.62 13.39 -28.88
CA ALA A 81 -2.63 12.50 -27.73
C ALA A 81 -1.35 11.67 -27.66
N ALA A 82 -0.93 11.00 -28.74
CA ALA A 82 0.34 10.26 -28.75
C ALA A 82 1.51 11.14 -28.28
N LYS A 83 1.62 12.37 -28.80
CA LYS A 83 2.64 13.33 -28.33
C LYS A 83 2.60 13.59 -26.82
N ASP A 84 1.41 13.81 -26.27
CA ASP A 84 1.21 14.05 -24.83
C ASP A 84 1.47 12.80 -23.98
N LEU A 85 1.15 11.61 -24.51
CA LEU A 85 1.25 10.33 -23.82
C LEU A 85 2.70 9.92 -23.48
N LYS A 86 3.67 10.48 -24.20
CA LYS A 86 5.11 10.25 -24.02
C LYS A 86 5.63 10.51 -22.59
N ALA A 87 5.00 11.43 -21.85
CA ALA A 87 5.47 11.88 -20.53
C ALA A 87 4.45 11.65 -19.40
N VAL A 88 3.55 10.69 -19.56
CA VAL A 88 2.46 10.44 -18.60
C VAL A 88 3.00 10.06 -17.22
N THR A 89 2.45 10.72 -16.20
CA THR A 89 2.70 10.40 -14.80
C THR A 89 1.68 9.39 -14.25
N ILE A 90 1.98 8.80 -13.10
CA ILE A 90 1.05 7.86 -12.42
C ILE A 90 -0.26 8.54 -12.04
N ASP A 91 -0.20 9.80 -11.59
CA ASP A 91 -1.39 10.58 -11.26
C ASP A 91 -2.25 10.85 -12.49
N GLN A 92 -1.63 11.30 -13.59
CA GLN A 92 -2.31 11.53 -14.86
C GLN A 92 -2.97 10.25 -15.40
N PHE A 93 -2.31 9.09 -15.28
CA PHE A 93 -2.87 7.81 -15.68
C PHE A 93 -4.18 7.46 -14.95
N ASN A 94 -4.29 7.82 -13.66
CA ASN A 94 -5.55 7.64 -12.93
C ASN A 94 -6.70 8.44 -13.57
N TYR A 95 -6.50 9.73 -13.88
CA TYR A 95 -7.53 10.54 -14.53
C TYR A 95 -7.82 10.08 -15.96
N MET A 96 -6.80 9.62 -16.69
CA MET A 96 -7.01 8.98 -17.99
C MET A 96 -7.90 7.74 -17.88
N SER A 97 -7.74 6.93 -16.84
CA SER A 97 -8.61 5.76 -16.60
C SER A 97 -10.06 6.15 -16.32
N LEU A 98 -10.28 7.24 -15.57
CA LEU A 98 -11.62 7.81 -15.34
C LEU A 98 -12.22 8.32 -16.65
N TRP A 99 -11.44 9.03 -17.45
CA TRP A 99 -11.90 9.56 -18.73
C TRP A 99 -12.24 8.46 -19.74
N ALA A 100 -11.36 7.45 -19.85
CA ALA A 100 -11.54 6.28 -20.71
C ALA A 100 -12.77 5.42 -20.32
N THR A 101 -13.21 5.51 -19.05
CA THR A 101 -14.41 4.84 -18.54
C THR A 101 -15.67 5.70 -18.54
N GLY A 102 -15.58 6.93 -19.08
CA GLY A 102 -16.72 7.79 -19.37
C GLY A 102 -16.96 8.94 -18.40
N ASP A 103 -16.02 9.24 -17.51
CA ASP A 103 -16.05 10.49 -16.74
C ASP A 103 -15.57 11.66 -17.63
N ASN A 104 -16.46 12.58 -17.96
CA ASN A 104 -16.16 13.73 -18.82
C ASN A 104 -16.20 15.05 -18.03
N ASP A 105 -16.10 15.01 -16.70
CA ASP A 105 -15.97 16.22 -15.90
C ASP A 105 -14.72 17.02 -16.33
N SER A 106 -14.82 18.36 -16.36
CA SER A 106 -13.71 19.19 -16.83
C SER A 106 -12.46 18.98 -15.99
N SER A 107 -12.61 18.78 -14.67
CA SER A 107 -11.47 18.51 -13.80
C SER A 107 -10.76 17.18 -14.11
N THR A 108 -11.51 16.17 -14.56
CA THR A 108 -10.96 14.88 -15.00
C THR A 108 -10.25 15.02 -16.33
N VAL A 109 -10.86 15.71 -17.30
CA VAL A 109 -10.26 15.93 -18.63
C VAL A 109 -9.00 16.77 -18.54
N ASP A 110 -9.01 17.86 -17.77
CA ASP A 110 -7.87 18.77 -17.60
C ASP A 110 -6.67 18.08 -16.95
N ARG A 111 -6.91 17.08 -16.08
CA ARG A 111 -5.84 16.29 -15.43
C ARG A 111 -5.42 15.06 -16.22
N ALA A 112 -6.27 14.54 -17.10
CA ALA A 112 -5.98 13.41 -17.96
C ALA A 112 -5.20 13.84 -19.22
N ALA A 113 -5.58 14.97 -19.79
CA ALA A 113 -4.99 15.51 -21.00
C ALA A 113 -3.60 16.11 -20.74
N GLY A 114 -2.73 16.05 -21.74
CA GLY A 114 -1.42 16.68 -21.70
C GLY A 114 -1.45 18.14 -22.14
N ILE A 115 -0.26 18.74 -22.16
CA ILE A 115 -0.08 20.18 -22.40
C ILE A 115 -0.54 20.62 -23.79
N HIS A 116 -0.49 19.74 -24.80
CA HIS A 116 -0.83 20.09 -26.18
C HIS A 116 -2.33 19.97 -26.48
N PHE A 117 -3.11 19.30 -25.61
CA PHE A 117 -4.54 19.12 -25.82
C PHE A 117 -5.28 20.44 -26.03
N SER A 118 -5.18 21.38 -25.09
CA SER A 118 -5.91 22.65 -25.14
C SER A 118 -5.46 23.55 -26.29
N GLU A 119 -4.16 23.53 -26.60
CA GLU A 119 -3.57 24.27 -27.71
C GLU A 119 -4.21 23.85 -29.04
N TYR A 120 -4.18 22.56 -29.35
CA TYR A 120 -4.69 22.04 -30.62
C TYR A 120 -6.22 21.96 -30.66
N LEU A 121 -6.88 21.79 -29.51
CA LEU A 121 -8.34 21.85 -29.41
C LEU A 121 -8.85 23.24 -29.84
N SER A 122 -8.19 24.31 -29.39
CA SER A 122 -8.57 25.69 -29.72
C SER A 122 -8.38 26.04 -31.20
N GLN A 123 -7.51 25.31 -31.90
CA GLN A 123 -7.20 25.51 -33.32
C GLN A 123 -8.05 24.61 -34.24
N SER A 124 -8.85 23.71 -33.68
CA SER A 124 -9.64 22.74 -34.45
C SER A 124 -10.98 23.32 -34.88
N ASP A 125 -11.30 23.23 -36.18
CA ASP A 125 -12.60 23.60 -36.72
C ASP A 125 -13.75 22.69 -36.23
N THR A 126 -13.41 21.50 -35.71
CA THR A 126 -14.38 20.55 -35.16
C THR A 126 -13.90 19.99 -33.82
N PRO A 127 -14.04 20.75 -32.71
CA PRO A 127 -13.53 20.37 -31.39
C PRO A 127 -14.04 19.02 -30.91
N ASP A 128 -15.32 18.71 -31.10
CA ASP A 128 -15.90 17.42 -30.68
C ASP A 128 -15.22 16.22 -31.34
N LYS A 129 -14.91 16.34 -32.64
CA LYS A 129 -14.21 15.29 -33.41
C LYS A 129 -12.75 15.16 -32.97
N PHE A 130 -12.09 16.29 -32.67
CA PHE A 130 -10.75 16.27 -32.10
C PHE A 130 -10.72 15.53 -30.75
N VAL A 131 -11.67 15.84 -29.86
CA VAL A 131 -11.78 15.17 -28.55
C VAL A 131 -12.01 13.67 -28.71
N VAL A 132 -12.84 13.24 -29.66
CA VAL A 132 -13.04 11.80 -29.97
C VAL A 132 -11.73 11.13 -30.38
N GLY A 133 -10.94 11.77 -31.24
CA GLY A 133 -9.63 11.28 -31.65
C GLY A 133 -8.64 11.16 -30.49
N TYR A 134 -8.53 12.22 -29.69
CA TYR A 134 -7.65 12.25 -28.52
C TYR A 134 -8.03 11.16 -27.50
N LYS A 135 -9.33 11.07 -27.19
CA LYS A 135 -9.87 10.09 -26.26
C LYS A 135 -9.67 8.66 -26.76
N THR A 136 -9.65 8.43 -28.07
CA THR A 136 -9.37 7.10 -28.65
C THR A 136 -7.97 6.61 -28.28
N ALA A 137 -6.94 7.44 -28.48
CA ALA A 137 -5.57 7.10 -28.09
C ALA A 137 -5.47 6.87 -26.58
N VAL A 138 -6.12 7.70 -25.77
CA VAL A 138 -6.20 7.51 -24.30
C VAL A 138 -6.85 6.17 -23.94
N ILE A 139 -7.95 5.79 -24.60
CA ILE A 139 -8.62 4.49 -24.37
C ILE A 139 -7.69 3.32 -24.71
N GLN A 140 -6.98 3.38 -25.85
CA GLN A 140 -6.03 2.34 -26.26
C GLN A 140 -4.85 2.24 -25.28
N PHE A 141 -4.29 3.38 -24.86
CA PHE A 141 -3.24 3.46 -23.84
C PHE A 141 -3.68 2.82 -22.52
N VAL A 142 -4.85 3.22 -21.99
CA VAL A 142 -5.40 2.65 -20.76
C VAL A 142 -5.73 1.16 -20.95
N ARG A 143 -6.22 0.73 -22.12
CA ARG A 143 -6.52 -0.68 -22.40
C ARG A 143 -5.26 -1.56 -22.30
N ALA A 144 -4.15 -1.13 -22.89
CA ALA A 144 -2.89 -1.88 -22.86
C ALA A 144 -2.39 -2.13 -21.43
N ILE A 145 -2.58 -1.15 -20.54
CA ILE A 145 -2.05 -1.19 -19.17
C ILE A 145 -3.06 -1.79 -18.19
N ALA A 146 -4.31 -1.34 -18.24
CA ALA A 146 -5.36 -1.56 -17.23
C ALA A 146 -6.57 -2.35 -17.76
N GLY A 147 -6.63 -2.62 -19.06
CA GLY A 147 -7.70 -3.38 -19.68
C GLY A 147 -7.69 -4.86 -19.31
N THR A 148 -8.66 -5.61 -19.85
CA THR A 148 -8.70 -7.07 -19.69
C THR A 148 -7.49 -7.67 -20.39
N GLY A 149 -6.64 -8.39 -19.65
CA GLY A 149 -5.35 -8.88 -20.17
C GLY A 149 -4.23 -7.82 -20.24
N GLY A 150 -4.47 -6.60 -19.76
CA GLY A 150 -3.45 -5.56 -19.65
C GLY A 150 -2.33 -5.92 -18.68
N VAL A 151 -1.28 -5.10 -18.64
CA VAL A 151 -0.08 -5.32 -17.80
C VAL A 151 -0.44 -5.47 -16.31
N VAL A 152 -1.30 -4.60 -15.78
CA VAL A 152 -1.69 -4.62 -14.36
C VAL A 152 -2.48 -5.88 -14.02
N PHE A 153 -3.37 -6.32 -14.92
CA PHE A 153 -4.12 -7.56 -14.76
C PHE A 153 -3.17 -8.75 -14.66
N ARG A 154 -2.17 -8.83 -15.55
CA ARG A 154 -1.18 -9.92 -15.57
C ARG A 154 -0.35 -9.98 -14.30
N ILE A 155 0.17 -8.83 -13.85
CA ILE A 155 0.95 -8.73 -12.61
C ILE A 155 0.13 -9.21 -11.41
N ASN A 156 -1.08 -8.67 -11.26
CA ASN A 156 -1.93 -8.97 -10.12
C ASN A 156 -2.36 -10.44 -10.11
N SER A 157 -2.73 -10.99 -11.27
CA SER A 157 -3.14 -12.40 -11.38
C SER A 157 -1.97 -13.32 -11.01
N ALA A 158 -0.78 -13.07 -11.57
CA ALA A 158 0.40 -13.87 -11.27
C ALA A 158 0.79 -13.84 -9.79
N LEU A 159 0.68 -12.69 -9.11
CA LEU A 159 0.94 -12.57 -7.67
C LEU A 159 -0.12 -13.28 -6.81
N GLN A 160 -1.38 -13.28 -7.25
CA GLN A 160 -2.48 -13.91 -6.51
C GLN A 160 -2.54 -15.43 -6.69
N GLU A 161 -1.98 -15.95 -7.77
CA GLU A 161 -1.89 -17.37 -8.06
C GLU A 161 -0.75 -18.08 -7.31
N LEU A 162 0.16 -17.33 -6.68
CA LEU A 162 1.27 -17.90 -5.90
C LEU A 162 0.75 -18.69 -4.70
N ASP A 163 1.19 -19.94 -4.57
CA ASP A 163 0.97 -20.73 -3.36
C ASP A 163 1.86 -20.26 -2.18
N SER A 164 1.67 -20.84 -0.99
CA SER A 164 2.38 -20.44 0.22
C SER A 164 3.90 -20.64 0.14
N ASP A 165 4.37 -21.68 -0.55
CA ASP A 165 5.80 -22.00 -0.63
C ASP A 165 6.48 -21.13 -1.70
N GLN A 166 5.78 -20.86 -2.80
CA GLN A 166 6.18 -19.87 -3.81
C GLN A 166 6.26 -18.46 -3.22
N GLN A 167 5.26 -18.05 -2.42
CA GLN A 167 5.31 -16.75 -1.71
C GLN A 167 6.49 -16.67 -0.76
N THR A 168 6.76 -17.73 0.01
CA THR A 168 7.90 -17.79 0.93
C THR A 168 9.23 -17.67 0.17
N THR A 169 9.38 -18.41 -0.92
CA THR A 169 10.57 -18.38 -1.77
C THR A 169 10.79 -16.99 -2.37
N LEU A 170 9.72 -16.39 -2.91
CA LEU A 170 9.75 -15.05 -3.47
C LEU A 170 10.21 -14.02 -2.44
N VAL A 171 9.57 -14.00 -1.26
CA VAL A 171 9.90 -13.02 -0.20
C VAL A 171 11.35 -13.18 0.28
N ASN A 172 11.85 -14.41 0.38
CA ASN A 172 13.25 -14.67 0.71
C ASN A 172 14.21 -14.13 -0.34
N GLN A 173 13.99 -14.45 -1.61
CA GLN A 173 14.85 -13.98 -2.71
C GLN A 173 14.82 -12.46 -2.85
N TRP A 174 13.63 -11.87 -2.76
CA TRP A 174 13.42 -10.45 -2.90
C TRP A 174 14.07 -9.67 -1.75
N PHE A 175 13.88 -10.11 -0.51
CA PHE A 175 14.57 -9.50 0.62
C PHE A 175 16.09 -9.59 0.48
N ASN A 176 16.62 -10.75 0.11
CA ASN A 176 18.06 -10.93 -0.07
C ASN A 176 18.63 -10.00 -1.16
N HIS A 177 17.92 -9.83 -2.27
CA HIS A 177 18.27 -8.87 -3.32
C HIS A 177 18.33 -7.43 -2.78
N VAL A 178 17.32 -7.01 -2.02
CA VAL A 178 17.29 -5.63 -1.48
C VAL A 178 18.33 -5.43 -0.38
N ASN A 179 18.54 -6.42 0.48
CA ASN A 179 19.49 -6.35 1.57
C ASN A 179 20.95 -6.28 1.08
N GLN A 180 21.27 -6.76 -0.13
CA GLN A 180 22.62 -6.64 -0.71
C GLN A 180 23.11 -5.20 -0.84
N TYR A 181 22.19 -4.24 -1.08
CA TYR A 181 22.55 -2.83 -1.20
C TYR A 181 22.06 -1.97 -0.04
N MET A 182 21.03 -2.39 0.69
CA MET A 182 20.59 -1.68 1.89
C MET A 182 21.48 -2.00 3.10
N ASP A 183 21.96 -3.23 3.26
CA ASP A 183 22.93 -3.65 4.28
C ASP A 183 22.71 -3.05 5.69
N GLY A 184 21.48 -3.16 6.21
CA GLY A 184 21.11 -2.62 7.53
C GLY A 184 20.84 -1.11 7.58
N ALA A 185 21.01 -0.37 6.47
CA ALA A 185 20.63 1.03 6.36
C ALA A 185 19.13 1.22 6.60
N SER A 186 18.76 2.37 7.19
CA SER A 186 17.36 2.69 7.45
C SER A 186 16.67 3.19 6.19
N PRO A 187 15.52 2.61 5.77
CA PRO A 187 14.78 3.09 4.61
C PRO A 187 14.06 4.42 4.89
N PHE A 188 14.02 4.85 6.15
CA PHE A 188 13.34 6.06 6.62
C PHE A 188 14.27 7.28 6.74
N VAL A 189 15.54 7.14 6.34
CA VAL A 189 16.54 8.22 6.37
C VAL A 189 16.98 8.56 4.95
N THR A 190 17.16 9.85 4.66
CA THR A 190 17.67 10.34 3.38
C THR A 190 19.18 10.04 3.25
N ILE A 191 19.63 9.73 2.04
CA ILE A 191 21.07 9.60 1.75
C ILE A 191 21.68 11.01 1.68
N ASN A 192 22.70 11.29 2.50
CA ASN A 192 23.34 12.61 2.51
C ASN A 192 24.79 12.54 2.03
N ASN A 193 25.01 12.76 0.73
CA ASN A 193 26.35 12.82 0.14
C ASN A 193 26.86 14.26 -0.01
N GLU A 194 26.32 15.23 0.74
CA GLU A 194 26.77 16.64 0.70
C GLU A 194 28.17 16.84 1.29
N SER A 195 28.64 15.91 2.13
CA SER A 195 30.04 15.93 2.58
C SER A 195 30.95 15.55 1.40
N LYS A 196 32.13 16.18 1.28
CA LYS A 196 33.08 15.96 0.16
C LYS A 196 33.54 14.49 -0.03
N LYS A 197 33.11 13.56 0.84
CA LYS A 197 33.26 12.10 0.71
C LYS A 197 32.02 11.42 1.31
N ALA A 198 31.09 11.00 0.45
CA ALA A 198 30.06 10.03 0.84
C ALA A 198 30.72 8.81 1.48
N SER A 199 30.09 8.21 2.49
CA SER A 199 30.54 6.91 2.96
C SER A 199 30.33 5.86 1.85
N ALA A 200 31.19 4.84 1.80
CA ALA A 200 31.05 3.76 0.81
C ALA A 200 29.68 3.04 0.90
N SER A 201 29.09 3.00 2.10
CA SER A 201 27.76 2.44 2.34
C SER A 201 26.65 3.30 1.73
N GLU A 202 26.72 4.62 1.86
CA GLU A 202 25.75 5.55 1.24
C GLU A 202 25.80 5.51 -0.29
N GLU A 203 27.00 5.39 -0.86
CA GLU A 203 27.19 5.27 -2.32
C GLU A 203 26.68 3.91 -2.86
N THR A 204 26.88 2.84 -2.10
CA THR A 204 26.34 1.51 -2.42
C THR A 204 24.81 1.53 -2.38
N THR A 205 24.24 2.13 -1.32
CA THR A 205 22.78 2.25 -1.15
C THR A 205 22.17 3.09 -2.27
N SER A 206 22.74 4.25 -2.59
CA SER A 206 22.20 5.13 -3.63
C SER A 206 22.26 4.50 -5.02
N THR A 207 23.36 3.80 -5.33
CA THR A 207 23.52 3.06 -6.58
C THR A 207 22.52 1.91 -6.66
N GLY A 208 22.32 1.17 -5.57
CA GLY A 208 21.33 0.10 -5.48
C GLY A 208 19.90 0.60 -5.69
N VAL A 209 19.50 1.67 -5.01
CA VAL A 209 18.16 2.28 -5.17
C VAL A 209 17.96 2.80 -6.60
N ALA A 210 18.96 3.46 -7.18
CA ALA A 210 18.89 3.91 -8.57
C ALA A 210 18.73 2.74 -9.55
N LYS A 211 19.47 1.63 -9.31
CA LYS A 211 19.35 0.40 -10.11
C LYS A 211 17.97 -0.23 -9.98
N GLU A 212 17.39 -0.24 -8.78
CA GLU A 212 16.05 -0.77 -8.54
C GLU A 212 14.99 -0.05 -9.40
N ILE A 213 15.15 1.25 -9.61
CA ILE A 213 14.24 2.06 -10.43
C ILE A 213 14.43 1.76 -11.93
N SER A 214 15.65 1.53 -12.39
CA SER A 214 15.93 1.31 -13.81
C SER A 214 15.80 -0.14 -14.27
N ASP A 215 16.10 -1.09 -13.40
CA ASP A 215 16.30 -2.51 -13.71
C ASP A 215 16.16 -3.37 -12.44
N GLY A 216 15.00 -3.25 -11.79
CA GLY A 216 14.74 -3.85 -10.47
C GLY A 216 14.37 -5.33 -10.50
N PHE A 217 13.94 -5.83 -9.33
CA PHE A 217 13.73 -7.26 -9.09
C PHE A 217 12.68 -7.88 -10.03
N LEU A 218 11.51 -7.25 -10.20
CA LEU A 218 10.41 -7.78 -11.01
C LEU A 218 10.70 -7.79 -12.52
N SER A 219 11.70 -7.02 -12.96
CA SER A 219 12.15 -6.97 -14.34
C SER A 219 13.09 -8.12 -14.69
N ASN A 220 13.71 -8.75 -13.68
CA ASN A 220 14.76 -9.74 -13.87
C ASN A 220 14.44 -11.13 -13.30
N GLN A 221 13.58 -11.21 -12.29
CA GLN A 221 13.29 -12.46 -11.61
C GLN A 221 11.94 -13.05 -12.03
N PRO A 222 11.89 -14.34 -12.41
CA PRO A 222 10.63 -15.04 -12.64
C PRO A 222 9.85 -15.20 -11.33
N LEU A 223 8.52 -15.21 -11.42
CA LEU A 223 7.63 -15.46 -10.28
C LEU A 223 6.88 -16.78 -10.42
N GLY A 224 6.82 -17.56 -9.33
CA GLY A 224 6.15 -18.86 -9.31
C GLY A 224 6.71 -19.80 -10.37
N ASP A 225 5.82 -20.48 -11.09
CA ASP A 225 6.21 -21.40 -12.18
C ASP A 225 6.45 -20.68 -13.52
N ALA A 226 6.38 -19.35 -13.55
CA ALA A 226 6.63 -18.59 -14.76
C ALA A 226 8.09 -18.74 -15.20
N LYS A 227 8.30 -18.91 -16.51
CA LYS A 227 9.65 -18.95 -17.09
C LYS A 227 10.26 -17.56 -17.34
N ARG A 228 9.47 -16.50 -17.14
CA ARG A 228 9.84 -15.13 -17.50
C ARG A 228 9.50 -14.15 -16.36
N PRO A 229 10.24 -13.03 -16.26
CA PRO A 229 9.93 -11.96 -15.31
C PRO A 229 8.55 -11.34 -15.57
N LEU A 230 7.92 -10.80 -14.51
CA LEU A 230 6.62 -10.13 -14.63
C LEU A 230 6.68 -8.83 -15.44
N LEU A 231 7.80 -8.12 -15.32
CA LEU A 231 8.07 -6.86 -16.00
C LEU A 231 9.22 -7.03 -17.01
N GLU A 232 9.24 -8.16 -17.73
CA GLU A 232 10.06 -8.29 -18.94
C GLU A 232 9.73 -7.13 -19.88
N ASN A 233 10.72 -6.68 -20.67
CA ASN A 233 10.57 -5.61 -21.67
C ASN A 233 9.26 -5.76 -22.46
N TYR A 234 8.27 -4.97 -22.07
CA TYR A 234 6.94 -5.00 -22.64
C TYR A 234 7.02 -4.50 -24.08
N SER A 235 6.38 -5.27 -24.96
CA SER A 235 6.26 -4.96 -26.38
C SER A 235 4.78 -4.97 -26.71
N TYR A 236 4.20 -3.78 -26.78
CA TYR A 236 2.86 -3.56 -27.30
C TYR A 236 2.84 -3.86 -28.80
N ASN A 237 1.90 -4.71 -29.23
CA ASN A 237 1.73 -5.13 -30.62
C ASN A 237 0.24 -5.13 -31.04
N GLU A 238 -0.61 -4.36 -30.34
CA GLU A 238 -2.03 -4.23 -30.68
C GLU A 238 -2.29 -2.93 -31.47
N ASP A 239 -3.54 -2.47 -31.51
CA ASP A 239 -3.97 -1.33 -32.32
C ASP A 239 -3.14 -0.07 -32.04
N ASP A 240 -2.54 0.47 -33.09
CA ASP A 240 -1.91 1.79 -33.13
C ASP A 240 -2.22 2.45 -34.48
N PHE A 241 -2.93 3.58 -34.44
CA PHE A 241 -3.32 4.33 -35.63
C PHE A 241 -2.33 5.43 -36.01
N THR A 242 -1.19 5.52 -35.32
CA THR A 242 -0.23 6.61 -35.50
C THR A 242 0.31 6.70 -36.93
N GLU A 243 0.56 5.56 -37.58
CA GLU A 243 1.06 5.52 -38.97
C GLU A 243 -0.07 5.45 -40.03
N GLU A 244 -1.33 5.37 -39.60
CA GLU A 244 -2.49 5.11 -40.47
C GLU A 244 -3.23 6.38 -40.92
N HIS A 245 -2.67 7.56 -40.67
CA HIS A 245 -3.31 8.85 -40.95
C HIS A 245 -3.09 9.35 -42.39
N ASP A 246 -3.99 10.19 -42.88
CA ASP A 246 -3.91 10.85 -44.19
C ASP A 246 -3.64 12.36 -44.08
N LEU A 247 -3.06 12.79 -42.95
CA LEU A 247 -2.76 14.20 -42.69
C LEU A 247 -1.59 14.70 -43.56
N PRO A 248 -1.66 15.95 -44.08
CA PRO A 248 -0.54 16.57 -44.78
C PRO A 248 0.70 16.68 -43.88
N LYS A 249 1.90 16.42 -44.43
CA LYS A 249 3.16 16.49 -43.68
C LYS A 249 3.35 17.79 -42.89
N MET A 250 2.97 18.94 -43.44
CA MET A 250 3.08 20.22 -42.75
C MET A 250 2.31 20.28 -41.42
N MET A 251 1.24 19.48 -41.27
CA MET A 251 0.47 19.39 -40.03
C MET A 251 1.12 18.44 -39.00
N THR A 252 1.86 17.43 -39.47
CA THR A 252 2.51 16.43 -38.60
C THR A 252 3.94 16.81 -38.23
N ASP A 253 4.63 17.59 -39.06
CA ASP A 253 6.01 18.03 -38.83
C ASP A 253 6.16 18.82 -37.51
N ALA A 254 5.13 19.58 -37.12
CA ALA A 254 5.08 20.32 -35.86
C ALA A 254 4.88 19.43 -34.62
N LEU A 255 4.31 18.24 -34.79
CA LEU A 255 4.16 17.24 -33.72
C LEU A 255 5.45 16.46 -33.49
N GLY A 256 6.25 16.29 -34.55
CA GLY A 256 7.46 15.47 -34.53
C GLY A 256 7.14 13.98 -34.64
N LYS A 257 8.11 13.13 -34.28
CA LYS A 257 7.90 11.67 -34.25
C LYS A 257 7.05 11.31 -33.04
N VAL A 258 5.89 10.72 -33.30
CA VAL A 258 4.94 10.21 -32.31
C VAL A 258 4.67 8.74 -32.61
N SER A 259 4.36 7.94 -31.59
CA SER A 259 4.05 6.51 -31.75
C SER A 259 3.37 6.03 -30.47
N LEU A 260 2.08 5.69 -30.56
CA LEU A 260 1.34 5.24 -29.37
C LEU A 260 1.97 3.97 -28.79
N THR A 261 2.43 3.07 -29.68
CA THR A 261 3.17 1.87 -29.31
C THR A 261 4.41 2.20 -28.49
N ASP A 262 5.23 3.15 -28.94
CA ASP A 262 6.44 3.56 -28.22
C ASP A 262 6.09 4.21 -26.89
N ASP A 263 5.05 5.05 -26.86
CA ASP A 263 4.62 5.75 -25.64
C ASP A 263 4.09 4.77 -24.58
N ILE A 264 3.31 3.75 -24.99
CA ILE A 264 2.87 2.66 -24.11
C ILE A 264 4.08 1.89 -23.58
N ASN A 265 5.02 1.50 -24.46
CA ASN A 265 6.21 0.76 -24.07
C ASN A 265 7.08 1.57 -23.09
N ILE A 266 7.28 2.87 -23.34
CA ILE A 266 8.03 3.79 -22.46
C ILE A 266 7.35 3.88 -21.09
N PHE A 267 6.03 4.06 -21.06
CA PHE A 267 5.31 4.15 -19.79
C PHE A 267 5.41 2.86 -18.98
N VAL A 268 5.19 1.71 -19.61
CA VAL A 268 5.23 0.41 -18.94
C VAL A 268 6.66 0.09 -18.45
N ASN A 269 7.65 0.18 -19.34
CA ASN A 269 9.01 -0.27 -19.05
C ASN A 269 9.81 0.70 -18.18
N ASN A 270 9.45 1.99 -18.14
CA ASN A 270 10.18 2.98 -17.35
C ASN A 270 9.34 3.48 -16.16
N THR A 271 8.17 4.05 -16.41
CA THR A 271 7.38 4.73 -15.36
C THR A 271 6.73 3.74 -14.42
N LEU A 272 5.99 2.78 -14.96
CA LEU A 272 5.29 1.75 -14.18
C LEU A 272 6.28 0.78 -13.54
N ALA A 273 7.21 0.24 -14.32
CA ALA A 273 8.17 -0.73 -13.80
C ALA A 273 9.10 -0.13 -12.74
N GLY A 274 9.62 1.08 -12.95
CA GLY A 274 10.47 1.74 -11.95
C GLY A 274 9.73 2.07 -10.67
N MET A 275 8.46 2.48 -10.76
CA MET A 275 7.61 2.69 -9.58
C MET A 275 7.35 1.38 -8.83
N LEU A 276 6.95 0.31 -9.54
CA LEU A 276 6.63 -0.97 -8.90
C LEU A 276 7.87 -1.61 -8.26
N ASN A 277 8.99 -1.68 -8.98
CA ASN A 277 10.25 -2.20 -8.45
C ASN A 277 10.67 -1.44 -7.19
N SER A 278 10.79 -0.11 -7.29
CA SER A 278 11.29 0.69 -6.17
C SER A 278 10.38 0.64 -4.93
N LEU A 279 9.06 0.81 -5.11
CA LEU A 279 8.13 0.79 -3.99
C LEU A 279 7.94 -0.61 -3.40
N ALA A 280 7.91 -1.66 -4.22
CA ALA A 280 7.77 -3.02 -3.70
C ALA A 280 9.03 -3.47 -2.94
N SER A 281 10.21 -3.28 -3.54
CA SER A 281 11.51 -3.66 -2.96
C SER A 281 11.78 -2.94 -1.64
N LEU A 282 11.71 -1.61 -1.65
CA LEU A 282 11.95 -0.82 -0.44
C LEU A 282 10.79 -0.91 0.55
N GLY A 283 9.57 -1.18 0.07
CA GLY A 283 8.40 -1.46 0.91
C GLY A 283 8.54 -2.76 1.70
N LEU A 284 9.01 -3.84 1.07
CA LEU A 284 9.34 -5.10 1.75
C LEU A 284 10.41 -4.87 2.83
N TYR A 285 11.49 -4.20 2.47
CA TYR A 285 12.58 -3.92 3.40
C TYR A 285 12.11 -3.04 4.57
N ALA A 286 11.29 -2.02 4.32
CA ALA A 286 10.71 -1.17 5.35
C ALA A 286 9.71 -1.90 6.26
N LEU A 287 8.91 -2.82 5.72
CA LEU A 287 8.03 -3.70 6.50
C LEU A 287 8.86 -4.51 7.51
N ILE A 288 9.95 -5.12 7.06
CA ILE A 288 10.82 -5.91 7.92
C ILE A 288 11.51 -5.01 8.96
N TYR A 289 12.15 -3.93 8.51
CA TYR A 289 12.88 -3.01 9.36
C TYR A 289 12.00 -2.39 10.46
N LYS A 290 10.72 -2.09 10.18
CA LYS A 290 9.79 -1.47 11.14
C LYS A 290 9.02 -2.50 11.98
N CYS A 291 8.52 -3.57 11.37
CA CYS A 291 7.53 -4.45 11.99
C CYS A 291 8.15 -5.77 12.47
N PHE A 292 9.04 -6.37 11.70
CA PHE A 292 9.74 -7.61 12.06
C PHE A 292 11.13 -7.28 12.62
N ASN A 293 11.15 -6.59 13.76
CA ASN A 293 12.39 -6.30 14.48
C ASN A 293 12.23 -6.56 15.98
N LYS A 294 13.37 -6.76 16.67
CA LYS A 294 13.41 -7.03 18.11
C LYS A 294 12.77 -5.93 18.97
N SER A 295 12.83 -4.68 18.49
CA SER A 295 12.36 -3.48 19.18
C SER A 295 10.85 -3.25 19.07
N ASN A 296 10.14 -4.06 18.28
CA ASN A 296 8.69 -4.05 18.14
C ASN A 296 8.06 -5.09 19.08
N PRO A 297 7.68 -4.72 20.31
CA PRO A 297 7.06 -5.67 21.22
C PRO A 297 5.64 -6.06 20.80
N ASP A 298 4.99 -5.29 19.93
CA ASP A 298 3.62 -5.58 19.52
C ASP A 298 3.53 -6.76 18.53
N LEU A 299 4.65 -7.20 17.97
CA LEU A 299 4.72 -8.37 17.11
C LEU A 299 4.30 -9.66 17.82
N VAL A 300 4.65 -9.85 19.11
CA VAL A 300 4.28 -11.08 19.84
C VAL A 300 2.76 -11.22 20.03
N GLY A 301 2.03 -10.10 20.03
CA GLY A 301 0.57 -10.02 20.14
C GLY A 301 -0.17 -9.96 18.79
N ALA A 302 0.55 -9.95 17.67
CA ALA A 302 -0.02 -9.86 16.34
C ALA A 302 -0.65 -11.17 15.79
N PRO A 303 -0.16 -12.38 16.13
CA PRO A 303 -0.76 -13.63 15.66
C PRO A 303 -2.26 -13.74 15.98
N VAL A 304 -3.04 -14.20 15.01
CA VAL A 304 -4.51 -14.24 15.04
C VAL A 304 -5.09 -15.59 15.49
N THR A 305 -4.21 -16.54 15.80
CA THR A 305 -4.53 -17.91 16.21
C THR A 305 -3.45 -18.42 17.14
N ASP A 306 -3.80 -19.36 18.02
CA ASP A 306 -2.91 -20.10 18.91
C ASP A 306 -2.55 -21.50 18.37
N SER A 307 -3.14 -21.91 17.24
CA SER A 307 -2.84 -23.20 16.59
C SER A 307 -1.36 -23.34 16.22
N ILE A 308 -0.84 -24.56 16.37
CA ILE A 308 0.48 -24.99 15.87
C ILE A 308 0.39 -25.72 14.52
N ASP A 309 -0.82 -26.05 14.06
CA ASP A 309 -1.06 -26.68 12.78
C ASP A 309 -0.88 -25.69 11.62
N ARG A 310 0.01 -26.01 10.67
CA ARG A 310 0.42 -25.12 9.57
C ARG A 310 -0.75 -24.70 8.70
N ASP A 311 -1.61 -25.63 8.31
CA ASP A 311 -2.73 -25.35 7.41
C ASP A 311 -3.75 -24.44 8.09
N THR A 312 -4.03 -24.67 9.37
CA THR A 312 -4.88 -23.80 10.19
C THR A 312 -4.29 -22.41 10.34
N VAL A 313 -2.97 -22.30 10.59
CA VAL A 313 -2.29 -21.00 10.70
C VAL A 313 -2.35 -20.23 9.39
N ILE A 314 -2.09 -20.89 8.26
CA ILE A 314 -2.21 -20.29 6.92
C ILE A 314 -3.65 -19.79 6.70
N ALA A 315 -4.65 -20.65 6.88
CA ALA A 315 -6.04 -20.27 6.64
C ALA A 315 -6.50 -19.08 7.51
N LYS A 316 -6.15 -19.08 8.81
CA LYS A 316 -6.50 -17.99 9.75
C LYS A 316 -5.76 -16.69 9.43
N THR A 317 -4.46 -16.78 9.11
CA THR A 317 -3.65 -15.61 8.77
C THR A 317 -4.14 -14.98 7.47
N GLN A 318 -4.46 -15.79 6.46
CA GLN A 318 -5.00 -15.30 5.18
C GLN A 318 -6.33 -14.56 5.38
N ALA A 319 -7.23 -15.10 6.21
CA ALA A 319 -8.51 -14.47 6.49
C ALA A 319 -8.38 -13.12 7.23
N ALA A 320 -7.31 -12.94 8.02
CA ALA A 320 -7.11 -11.76 8.85
C ALA A 320 -6.01 -10.82 8.33
N ILE A 321 -5.41 -11.08 7.16
CA ILE A 321 -4.19 -10.39 6.70
C ILE A 321 -4.34 -8.86 6.62
N GLN A 322 -5.53 -8.37 6.26
CA GLN A 322 -5.82 -6.94 6.23
C GLN A 322 -5.86 -6.31 7.63
N ASP A 323 -6.41 -7.02 8.62
CA ASP A 323 -6.47 -6.56 9.99
C ASP A 323 -5.09 -6.59 10.65
N VAL A 324 -4.26 -7.59 10.32
CA VAL A 324 -2.84 -7.60 10.69
C VAL A 324 -2.10 -6.41 10.08
N GLY A 325 -2.35 -6.08 8.81
CA GLY A 325 -1.79 -4.89 8.17
C GLY A 325 -2.19 -3.58 8.87
N ARG A 326 -3.45 -3.48 9.32
CA ARG A 326 -3.91 -2.33 10.12
C ARG A 326 -3.26 -2.28 11.50
N TYR A 327 -3.09 -3.44 12.14
CA TYR A 327 -2.44 -3.56 13.45
C TYR A 327 -1.01 -3.02 13.42
N PHE A 328 -0.27 -3.23 12.33
CA PHE A 328 1.08 -2.71 12.14
C PHE A 328 1.16 -1.27 11.59
N ASP A 329 0.03 -0.60 11.39
CA ASP A 329 -0.04 0.69 10.69
C ASP A 329 0.75 0.66 9.37
N LEU A 330 0.45 -0.33 8.54
CA LEU A 330 1.07 -0.42 7.22
C LEU A 330 0.52 0.67 6.28
N PRO A 331 1.32 1.13 5.30
CA PRO A 331 0.91 2.20 4.40
C PRO A 331 -0.34 1.86 3.61
N LYS A 332 -1.30 2.78 3.59
CA LYS A 332 -2.63 2.56 2.99
C LYS A 332 -2.67 2.77 1.47
N SER A 333 -1.66 3.43 0.92
CA SER A 333 -1.53 3.75 -0.50
C SER A 333 -0.07 3.75 -0.94
N GLY A 334 0.16 3.68 -2.26
CA GLY A 334 1.49 3.88 -2.84
C GLY A 334 2.09 5.24 -2.45
N ALA A 335 1.29 6.31 -2.42
CA ALA A 335 1.74 7.65 -2.02
C ALA A 335 2.15 7.73 -0.53
N ASP A 336 1.39 7.08 0.36
CA ASP A 336 1.73 6.97 1.80
C ASP A 336 3.01 6.16 2.01
N LEU A 337 3.20 5.08 1.24
CA LEU A 337 4.45 4.31 1.27
C LEU A 337 5.64 5.17 0.80
N ALA A 338 5.53 5.80 -0.37
CA ALA A 338 6.59 6.66 -0.92
C ALA A 338 6.95 7.81 0.05
N GLU A 339 5.96 8.42 0.68
CA GLU A 339 6.17 9.51 1.65
C GLU A 339 7.01 9.08 2.87
N ARG A 340 6.85 7.83 3.32
CA ARG A 340 7.60 7.25 4.45
C ARG A 340 9.02 6.83 4.04
N LEU A 341 9.26 6.48 2.79
CA LEU A 341 10.56 6.01 2.28
C LEU A 341 11.49 7.17 1.93
N ALA A 342 12.13 7.76 2.94
CA ALA A 342 13.09 8.86 2.74
C ALA A 342 14.31 8.47 1.90
N ILE A 343 14.65 7.18 1.85
CA ILE A 343 15.77 6.65 1.05
C ILE A 343 15.57 6.82 -0.47
N LEU A 344 14.32 7.01 -0.93
CA LEU A 344 14.00 7.31 -2.33
C LEU A 344 14.38 8.74 -2.73
N ASP A 345 14.78 9.59 -1.79
CA ASP A 345 15.32 10.90 -2.12
C ASP A 345 16.81 10.81 -2.44
N LEU A 346 17.11 10.64 -3.74
CA LEU A 346 18.49 10.58 -4.24
C LEU A 346 19.01 11.95 -4.67
N SER A 347 18.28 13.05 -4.40
CA SER A 347 18.69 14.39 -4.82
C SER A 347 20.03 14.82 -4.21
N ASN A 348 20.36 14.28 -3.03
CA ASN A 348 21.62 14.54 -2.33
C ASN A 348 22.64 13.41 -2.49
N ALA A 349 22.38 12.39 -3.32
CA ALA A 349 23.21 11.19 -3.43
C ALA A 349 24.43 11.33 -4.38
N GLY A 350 24.67 12.51 -4.93
CA GLY A 350 25.85 12.82 -5.74
C GLY A 350 25.77 14.20 -6.39
N SER A 351 26.86 14.68 -6.99
CA SER A 351 26.94 15.98 -7.70
C SER A 351 26.27 15.93 -9.09
N ALA A 352 25.11 15.29 -9.20
CA ALA A 352 24.39 15.18 -10.46
C ALA A 352 23.93 16.56 -10.93
N ARG A 353 24.16 16.88 -12.21
CA ARG A 353 23.75 18.16 -12.84
C ARG A 353 22.26 18.48 -12.65
N ASN A 354 21.41 17.46 -12.44
CA ASN A 354 19.97 17.60 -12.23
C ASN A 354 19.47 16.84 -10.97
N ALA A 355 20.03 17.16 -9.80
CA ALA A 355 19.63 16.62 -8.49
C ALA A 355 18.11 16.61 -8.24
N LYS A 356 17.37 17.63 -8.72
CA LYS A 356 15.91 17.74 -8.52
C LYS A 356 15.11 16.57 -9.12
N HIS A 357 15.55 16.03 -10.26
CA HIS A 357 14.84 14.91 -10.91
C HIS A 357 15.09 13.56 -10.25
N GLN A 358 16.00 13.51 -9.27
CA GLN A 358 16.35 12.30 -8.52
C GLN A 358 15.62 12.21 -7.17
N ASN A 359 14.69 13.12 -6.88
CA ASN A 359 13.80 13.00 -5.73
C ASN A 359 12.59 12.10 -6.04
N TYR A 360 12.83 10.78 -6.08
CA TYR A 360 11.78 9.80 -6.40
C TYR A 360 10.72 9.72 -5.30
N ARG A 361 11.09 9.98 -4.04
CA ARG A 361 10.14 10.15 -2.94
C ARG A 361 9.09 11.20 -3.29
N LEU A 362 9.52 12.39 -3.73
CA LEU A 362 8.63 13.47 -4.06
C LEU A 362 7.77 13.14 -5.29
N ARG A 363 8.40 12.58 -6.34
CA ARG A 363 7.74 12.17 -7.59
C ARG A 363 6.62 11.14 -7.38
N TYR A 364 6.80 10.22 -6.44
CA TYR A 364 5.82 9.16 -6.16
C TYR A 364 4.81 9.55 -5.07
N SER A 365 5.09 10.55 -4.23
CA SER A 365 4.17 10.96 -3.16
C SER A 365 3.30 12.18 -3.51
N ARG A 366 3.77 13.10 -4.37
CA ARG A 366 3.10 14.37 -4.68
C ARG A 366 2.94 14.62 -6.17
N VAL A 367 1.86 15.29 -6.54
CA VAL A 367 1.68 15.82 -7.90
C VAL A 367 2.63 16.98 -8.10
N LEU A 368 3.36 16.99 -9.23
CA LEU A 368 4.40 17.98 -9.52
C LEU A 368 4.05 18.81 -10.75
N ASP A 369 4.21 20.12 -10.64
CA ASP A 369 4.29 21.05 -11.75
C ASP A 369 5.68 21.70 -11.76
N LYS A 370 6.43 21.55 -12.84
CA LYS A 370 7.83 22.03 -12.98
C LYS A 370 8.71 21.68 -11.78
N ASP A 371 8.68 20.41 -11.37
CA ASP A 371 9.38 19.85 -10.20
C ASP A 371 8.97 20.45 -8.83
N GLN A 372 7.83 21.15 -8.75
CA GLN A 372 7.29 21.68 -7.50
C GLN A 372 5.96 21.03 -7.14
N PRO A 373 5.70 20.74 -5.85
CA PRO A 373 4.41 20.21 -5.41
C PRO A 373 3.25 21.13 -5.76
N THR A 374 2.24 20.58 -6.43
CA THR A 374 0.97 21.29 -6.64
C THR A 374 0.26 21.45 -5.30
N VAL A 375 -0.33 22.62 -5.09
CA VAL A 375 -1.05 22.99 -3.86
C VAL A 375 -2.53 23.19 -4.18
N ASN A 376 -3.42 22.64 -3.35
CA ASN A 376 -4.86 22.82 -3.51
C ASN A 376 -5.34 24.17 -2.95
N ASP A 377 -6.63 24.47 -3.12
CA ASP A 377 -7.25 25.72 -2.64
C ASP A 377 -7.16 25.93 -1.12
N ARG A 378 -6.77 24.90 -0.36
CA ARG A 378 -6.59 24.93 1.10
C ARG A 378 -5.13 25.12 1.53
N GLY A 379 -4.21 25.26 0.59
CA GLY A 379 -2.78 25.36 0.90
C GLY A 379 -2.10 24.02 1.17
N GLU A 380 -2.76 22.89 0.89
CA GLU A 380 -2.20 21.56 1.13
C GLU A 380 -1.60 20.97 -0.16
N THR A 381 -0.47 20.28 -0.04
CA THR A 381 0.17 19.61 -1.18
C THR A 381 -0.65 18.42 -1.65
N VAL A 382 -0.91 18.37 -2.96
CA VAL A 382 -1.73 17.33 -3.58
C VAL A 382 -0.94 16.02 -3.66
N LYS A 383 -1.52 14.93 -3.15
CA LYS A 383 -0.94 13.57 -3.23
C LYS A 383 -1.22 12.95 -4.60
N VAL A 384 -0.29 12.11 -5.07
CA VAL A 384 -0.50 11.28 -6.26
C VAL A 384 -1.69 10.34 -6.03
N SER A 385 -2.61 10.30 -6.98
CA SER A 385 -3.67 9.29 -7.02
C SER A 385 -3.22 8.09 -7.86
N TYR A 386 -2.94 6.97 -7.19
CA TYR A 386 -2.47 5.76 -7.86
C TYR A 386 -3.58 4.98 -8.57
N GLY A 387 -4.85 5.27 -8.28
CA GLY A 387 -6.00 4.65 -8.93
C GLY A 387 -5.92 3.12 -8.92
N ILE A 388 -5.91 2.53 -10.12
CA ILE A 388 -5.80 1.09 -10.34
C ILE A 388 -4.57 0.44 -9.67
N PHE A 389 -3.45 1.16 -9.56
CA PHE A 389 -2.22 0.62 -8.99
C PHE A 389 -2.30 0.41 -7.47
N GLU A 390 -3.29 1.00 -6.78
CA GLU A 390 -3.51 0.74 -5.35
C GLU A 390 -3.86 -0.72 -5.06
N THR A 391 -4.54 -1.38 -6.01
CA THR A 391 -4.82 -2.82 -5.89
C THR A 391 -3.53 -3.64 -5.95
N THR A 392 -2.60 -3.27 -6.84
CA THR A 392 -1.30 -3.91 -6.94
C THR A 392 -0.48 -3.72 -5.67
N HIS A 393 -0.46 -2.52 -5.10
CA HIS A 393 0.17 -2.22 -3.80
C HIS A 393 -0.38 -3.13 -2.68
N GLN A 394 -1.70 -3.25 -2.57
CA GLN A 394 -2.34 -4.10 -1.55
C GLN A 394 -2.04 -5.60 -1.73
N ILE A 395 -1.99 -6.07 -2.98
CA ILE A 395 -1.63 -7.47 -3.29
C ILE A 395 -0.18 -7.73 -2.88
N LEU A 396 0.76 -6.88 -3.28
CA LEU A 396 2.18 -7.00 -2.91
C LEU A 396 2.37 -7.00 -1.39
N GLN A 397 1.74 -6.06 -0.69
CA GLN A 397 1.79 -6.00 0.77
C GLN A 397 1.28 -7.29 1.42
N SER A 398 0.22 -7.90 0.87
CA SER A 398 -0.30 -9.19 1.35
C SER A 398 0.66 -10.34 1.06
N VAL A 399 1.22 -10.40 -0.15
CA VAL A 399 2.23 -11.40 -0.57
C VAL A 399 3.47 -11.34 0.34
N PHE A 400 3.88 -10.15 0.76
CA PHE A 400 5.00 -9.98 1.70
C PHE A 400 4.64 -10.38 3.13
N LEU A 401 3.52 -9.89 3.64
CA LEU A 401 3.14 -10.07 5.04
C LEU A 401 2.76 -11.51 5.36
N MET A 402 2.14 -12.22 4.42
CA MET A 402 1.60 -13.56 4.63
C MET A 402 2.65 -14.60 5.11
N PRO A 403 3.73 -14.88 4.35
CA PRO A 403 4.71 -15.87 4.77
C PRO A 403 5.45 -15.47 6.06
N LEU A 404 5.73 -14.16 6.25
CA LEU A 404 6.38 -13.65 7.46
C LEU A 404 5.51 -13.90 8.70
N MET A 405 4.21 -13.60 8.61
CA MET A 405 3.28 -13.82 9.72
C MET A 405 3.02 -15.29 10.01
N VAL A 406 2.92 -16.13 8.97
CA VAL A 406 2.76 -17.58 9.14
C VAL A 406 3.97 -18.16 9.87
N GLN A 407 5.19 -17.85 9.41
CA GLN A 407 6.41 -18.34 10.03
C GLN A 407 6.53 -17.87 11.49
N TYR A 408 6.32 -16.58 11.73
CA TYR A 408 6.36 -16.02 13.08
C TYR A 408 5.32 -16.68 14.00
N THR A 409 4.10 -16.86 13.52
CA THR A 409 2.98 -17.44 14.29
C THR A 409 3.26 -18.89 14.67
N LEU A 410 3.74 -19.71 13.73
CA LEU A 410 4.06 -21.12 14.00
C LEU A 410 5.12 -21.25 15.09
N THR A 411 6.23 -20.52 14.96
CA THR A 411 7.31 -20.55 15.95
C THR A 411 6.83 -20.03 17.30
N ARG A 412 6.14 -18.89 17.33
CA ARG A 412 5.59 -18.30 18.54
C ARG A 412 4.63 -19.27 19.25
N ASN A 413 3.67 -19.86 18.53
CA ASN A 413 2.67 -20.75 19.11
C ASN A 413 3.28 -22.04 19.66
N SER A 414 4.24 -22.64 18.95
CA SER A 414 4.99 -23.80 19.45
C SER A 414 5.73 -23.50 20.75
N LEU A 415 6.34 -22.31 20.86
CA LEU A 415 7.00 -21.89 22.09
C LEU A 415 6.01 -21.64 23.24
N LEU A 416 4.85 -21.05 22.95
CA LEU A 416 3.81 -20.86 23.97
C LEU A 416 3.25 -22.21 24.46
N GLU A 417 3.05 -23.19 23.59
CA GLU A 417 2.69 -24.55 24.01
C GLU A 417 3.76 -25.16 24.93
N HIS A 418 5.04 -25.02 24.58
CA HIS A 418 6.13 -25.47 25.45
C HIS A 418 6.13 -24.78 26.83
N ILE A 419 5.76 -23.50 26.90
CA ILE A 419 5.61 -22.77 28.17
C ILE A 419 4.40 -23.30 28.94
N ALA A 420 3.26 -23.49 28.26
CA ALA A 420 2.03 -24.00 28.83
C ALA A 420 2.17 -25.40 29.43
N ASP A 421 3.04 -26.23 28.85
CA ASP A 421 3.36 -27.59 29.31
C ASP A 421 4.49 -27.63 30.36
N GLY A 422 5.06 -26.48 30.73
CA GLY A 422 6.21 -26.40 31.65
C GLY A 422 7.55 -26.85 31.05
N ARG A 423 7.60 -27.24 29.77
CA ARG A 423 8.83 -27.61 29.02
C ARG A 423 9.76 -26.41 28.77
N TYR A 424 9.25 -25.19 28.94
CA TYR A 424 9.99 -23.94 28.81
C TYR A 424 9.67 -23.01 30.00
N ALA A 425 10.34 -23.23 31.13
CA ALA A 425 10.06 -22.51 32.39
C ALA A 425 11.07 -21.40 32.74
N ALA A 426 12.17 -21.30 31.99
CA ALA A 426 13.26 -20.36 32.23
C ALA A 426 13.90 -19.93 30.92
N THR A 427 14.54 -18.75 30.88
CA THR A 427 15.25 -18.27 29.68
C THR A 427 16.27 -19.29 29.18
N ARG A 428 16.33 -19.42 27.85
CA ARG A 428 17.30 -20.23 27.13
C ARG A 428 18.48 -19.40 26.60
N ASN A 429 18.54 -18.10 26.92
CA ASN A 429 19.56 -17.16 26.44
C ASN A 429 19.66 -17.16 24.91
N VAL A 430 18.51 -17.04 24.23
CA VAL A 430 18.46 -17.01 22.77
C VAL A 430 19.19 -15.76 22.28
N SER A 431 20.12 -15.95 21.33
CA SER A 431 20.86 -14.85 20.71
C SER A 431 19.93 -13.90 19.95
N GLU A 432 20.33 -12.64 19.89
CA GLU A 432 19.61 -11.65 19.10
C GLU A 432 19.67 -11.99 17.59
N PRO A 433 18.56 -11.88 16.85
CA PRO A 433 18.55 -12.14 15.42
C PRO A 433 19.33 -11.07 14.65
N SER A 434 20.13 -11.47 13.66
CA SER A 434 20.91 -10.58 12.79
C SER A 434 20.68 -10.92 11.33
N PHE A 435 20.43 -9.88 10.51
CA PHE A 435 20.29 -10.02 9.06
C PHE A 435 21.57 -10.52 8.38
N GLU A 436 22.74 -10.24 8.97
CA GLU A 436 24.05 -10.68 8.43
C GLU A 436 24.32 -12.18 8.67
N LEU A 437 23.69 -12.75 9.71
CA LEU A 437 23.95 -14.13 10.15
C LEU A 437 22.89 -15.13 9.67
N THR A 438 21.76 -14.65 9.18
CA THR A 438 20.63 -15.48 8.73
C THR A 438 20.68 -15.70 7.22
N ALA A 439 20.51 -16.95 6.77
CA ALA A 439 20.53 -17.30 5.34
C ALA A 439 19.30 -16.79 4.57
N SER A 440 18.18 -16.57 5.26
CA SER A 440 16.93 -16.07 4.68
C SER A 440 16.15 -15.20 5.68
N ILE A 441 15.23 -14.36 5.18
CA ILE A 441 14.32 -13.60 6.04
C ILE A 441 13.38 -14.53 6.82
N SER A 442 13.01 -15.68 6.27
CA SER A 442 12.22 -16.68 6.99
C SER A 442 12.95 -17.20 8.24
N ASP A 443 14.26 -17.48 8.13
CA ASP A 443 15.09 -17.89 9.26
C ASP A 443 15.24 -16.76 10.28
N TYR A 444 15.42 -15.53 9.81
CA TYR A 444 15.45 -14.35 10.68
C TYR A 444 14.16 -14.20 11.48
N VAL A 445 13.00 -14.37 10.85
CA VAL A 445 11.68 -14.26 11.50
C VAL A 445 11.46 -15.38 12.52
N ASP A 446 11.89 -16.61 12.24
CA ASP A 446 11.89 -17.71 13.23
C ASP A 446 12.75 -17.35 14.46
N GLN A 447 13.99 -16.89 14.22
CA GLN A 447 14.90 -16.49 15.30
C GLN A 447 14.34 -15.31 16.10
N LEU A 448 13.71 -14.35 15.43
CA LEU A 448 13.04 -13.22 16.06
C LEU A 448 11.92 -13.66 17.01
N ALA A 449 11.06 -14.59 16.58
CA ALA A 449 10.01 -15.14 17.45
C ALA A 449 10.60 -15.82 18.69
N ARG A 450 11.66 -16.63 18.51
CA ARG A 450 12.37 -17.29 19.63
C ARG A 450 12.96 -16.28 20.59
N PHE A 451 13.66 -15.28 20.07
CA PHE A 451 14.28 -14.23 20.86
C PHE A 451 13.25 -13.47 21.67
N GLN A 452 12.17 -12.98 21.03
CA GLN A 452 11.16 -12.20 21.71
C GLN A 452 10.44 -12.99 22.81
N ILE A 453 10.07 -14.26 22.57
CA ILE A 453 9.48 -15.09 23.63
C ILE A 453 10.47 -15.35 24.77
N ASP A 454 11.74 -15.60 24.46
CA ASP A 454 12.78 -15.81 25.49
C ASP A 454 12.95 -14.59 26.41
N GLN A 455 12.91 -13.38 25.85
CA GLN A 455 12.97 -12.13 26.64
C GLN A 455 11.77 -11.98 27.60
N LEU A 456 10.64 -12.65 27.32
CA LEU A 456 9.45 -12.60 28.16
C LEU A 456 9.41 -13.66 29.26
N MET A 457 10.40 -14.57 29.32
CA MET A 457 10.45 -15.60 30.37
C MET A 457 10.59 -15.02 31.78
N GLY A 458 11.00 -13.76 31.92
CA GLY A 458 10.92 -13.02 33.18
C GLY A 458 9.50 -12.94 33.75
N LEU A 459 8.47 -12.87 32.90
CA LEU A 459 7.05 -12.84 33.32
C LEU A 459 6.62 -14.17 33.93
N VAL A 460 7.02 -15.28 33.32
CA VAL A 460 6.70 -16.64 33.80
C VAL A 460 7.30 -16.86 35.19
N ARG A 461 8.58 -16.50 35.37
CA ARG A 461 9.28 -16.56 36.66
C ARG A 461 8.63 -15.65 37.70
N ARG A 462 8.24 -14.45 37.29
CA ARG A 462 7.57 -13.49 38.18
C ARG A 462 6.23 -14.01 38.65
N GLY A 463 5.42 -14.56 37.74
CA GLY A 463 4.14 -15.18 38.07
C GLY A 463 4.29 -16.29 39.10
N LYS A 464 5.28 -17.17 38.93
CA LYS A 464 5.55 -18.24 39.90
C LYS A 464 5.91 -17.68 41.27
N LYS A 465 6.80 -16.68 41.32
CA LYS A 465 7.23 -16.04 42.57
C LYS A 465 6.05 -15.37 43.29
N ASP A 466 5.22 -14.63 42.56
CA ASP A 466 4.07 -13.95 43.15
C ASP A 466 3.01 -14.96 43.63
N TYR A 467 2.79 -16.06 42.91
CA TYR A 467 1.88 -17.13 43.32
C TYR A 467 2.38 -17.84 44.59
N ASP A 468 3.67 -18.20 44.64
CA ASP A 468 4.29 -18.81 45.84
C ASP A 468 4.26 -17.87 47.05
N GLY A 469 4.35 -16.56 46.79
CA GLY A 469 4.26 -15.50 47.80
C GLY A 469 2.84 -15.05 48.14
N LEU A 470 1.81 -15.67 47.55
CA LEU A 470 0.39 -15.29 47.72
C LEU A 470 0.11 -13.80 47.38
N SER A 471 0.86 -13.24 46.44
CA SER A 471 0.78 -11.85 45.99
C SER A 471 0.49 -11.73 44.48
N GLN A 472 -0.08 -12.77 43.88
CA GLN A 472 -0.38 -12.82 42.45
C GLN A 472 -1.44 -11.80 42.04
N ALA A 473 -1.33 -11.29 40.82
CA ALA A 473 -2.34 -10.41 40.24
C ALA A 473 -3.63 -11.18 39.90
N GLY A 474 -4.69 -10.96 40.69
CA GLY A 474 -6.00 -11.61 40.50
C GLY A 474 -6.85 -11.10 39.34
N SER A 475 -6.36 -10.12 38.56
CA SER A 475 -7.05 -9.66 37.35
C SER A 475 -6.08 -9.04 36.34
N PHE A 476 -6.51 -8.91 35.09
CA PHE A 476 -5.77 -8.19 34.06
C PHE A 476 -5.47 -6.73 34.45
N SER A 477 -6.41 -6.05 35.12
CA SER A 477 -6.21 -4.68 35.59
C SER A 477 -5.13 -4.60 36.68
N ALA A 478 -5.15 -5.54 37.64
CA ALA A 478 -4.12 -5.64 38.67
C ALA A 478 -2.74 -5.94 38.06
N PHE A 479 -2.67 -6.85 37.09
CA PHE A 479 -1.44 -7.13 36.34
C PHE A 479 -0.94 -5.90 35.58
N SER A 480 -1.82 -5.19 34.88
CA SER A 480 -1.44 -3.97 34.16
C SER A 480 -0.95 -2.87 35.10
N HIS A 481 -1.46 -2.79 36.33
CA HIS A 481 -0.92 -1.88 37.35
C HIS A 481 0.48 -2.32 37.78
N LEU A 482 0.66 -3.63 38.01
CA LEU A 482 1.94 -4.23 38.39
C LEU A 482 3.04 -3.91 37.36
N MET A 483 2.77 -4.13 36.06
CA MET A 483 3.67 -3.82 34.96
C MET A 483 4.08 -2.33 34.87
N ARG A 484 3.26 -1.41 35.39
CA ARG A 484 3.51 0.05 35.31
C ARG A 484 4.25 0.60 36.53
N VAL A 485 3.96 0.04 37.71
CA VAL A 485 4.37 0.61 39.00
C VAL A 485 5.58 -0.10 39.58
N TYR A 486 5.67 -1.42 39.45
CA TYR A 486 6.72 -2.20 40.12
C TYR A 486 8.01 -2.22 39.28
N PRO A 487 9.14 -1.67 39.79
CA PRO A 487 10.38 -1.54 39.00
C PRO A 487 10.90 -2.86 38.43
N GLU A 488 10.79 -3.95 39.20
CA GLU A 488 11.25 -5.30 38.84
C GLU A 488 10.50 -5.90 37.64
N VAL A 489 9.29 -5.43 37.35
CA VAL A 489 8.45 -5.94 36.27
C VAL A 489 8.37 -4.94 35.13
N LYS A 490 8.40 -3.65 35.44
CA LYS A 490 8.58 -2.58 34.45
C LYS A 490 9.89 -2.75 33.68
N SER A 491 10.94 -3.30 34.28
CA SER A 491 12.21 -3.59 33.59
C SER A 491 12.09 -4.62 32.47
N ILE A 492 11.09 -5.52 32.52
CA ILE A 492 10.84 -6.51 31.46
C ILE A 492 10.40 -5.80 30.17
N ASN A 493 9.56 -4.76 30.28
CA ASN A 493 9.35 -3.85 29.17
C ASN A 493 8.96 -2.43 29.65
N PRO A 494 9.88 -1.46 29.58
CA PRO A 494 9.62 -0.09 30.03
C PRO A 494 8.51 0.63 29.26
N LYS A 495 8.20 0.19 28.04
CA LYS A 495 7.18 0.77 27.15
C LYS A 495 5.82 0.06 27.22
N TYR A 496 5.58 -0.76 28.24
CA TYR A 496 4.32 -1.50 28.40
C TYR A 496 3.05 -0.64 28.24
N ALA A 497 3.08 0.64 28.65
CA ALA A 497 1.93 1.52 28.52
C ALA A 497 1.47 1.73 27.07
N GLU A 498 2.42 1.81 26.14
CA GLU A 498 2.23 2.13 24.72
C GLU A 498 1.80 0.92 23.87
N MET A 499 1.95 -0.30 24.40
CA MET A 499 1.63 -1.54 23.68
C MET A 499 0.14 -1.69 23.35
N SER A 500 -0.13 -2.48 22.33
CA SER A 500 -1.47 -2.91 21.96
C SER A 500 -2.14 -3.70 23.09
N LYS A 501 -3.48 -3.72 23.05
CA LYS A 501 -4.27 -4.53 24.00
C LYS A 501 -3.94 -6.02 23.85
N ALA A 502 -3.77 -6.53 22.63
CA ALA A 502 -3.49 -7.94 22.35
C ALA A 502 -2.15 -8.38 22.98
N THR A 503 -1.10 -7.59 22.78
CA THR A 503 0.23 -7.81 23.39
C THR A 503 0.15 -7.85 24.91
N LYS A 504 -0.58 -6.91 25.51
CA LYS A 504 -0.77 -6.89 26.97
C LYS A 504 -1.48 -8.15 27.48
N HIS A 505 -2.46 -8.68 26.74
CA HIS A 505 -3.15 -9.93 27.11
C HIS A 505 -2.20 -11.12 27.05
N LEU A 506 -1.36 -11.22 26.03
CA LEU A 506 -0.32 -12.25 25.98
C LEU A 506 0.65 -12.15 27.17
N TYR A 507 1.05 -10.95 27.57
CA TYR A 507 1.92 -10.77 28.73
C TYR A 507 1.26 -11.27 30.01
N TYR A 508 -0.05 -11.03 30.15
CA TYR A 508 -0.82 -11.54 31.28
C TYR A 508 -0.95 -13.06 31.25
N TRP A 509 -1.16 -13.63 30.06
CA TRP A 509 -1.16 -15.08 29.87
C TRP A 509 0.18 -15.70 30.24
N LEU A 510 1.31 -15.12 29.81
CA LEU A 510 2.66 -15.57 30.18
C LEU A 510 2.93 -15.45 31.68
N TYR A 511 2.40 -14.42 32.33
CA TYR A 511 2.47 -14.29 33.78
C TYR A 511 1.72 -15.43 34.48
N GLN A 512 0.50 -15.73 34.05
CA GLN A 512 -0.31 -16.79 34.65
C GLN A 512 0.15 -18.21 34.29
N SER A 513 0.90 -18.41 33.21
CA SER A 513 1.19 -19.74 32.67
C SER A 513 1.84 -20.71 33.67
N SER A 514 2.60 -20.20 34.65
CA SER A 514 3.26 -21.01 35.68
C SER A 514 2.36 -21.47 36.82
N PHE A 515 1.14 -20.93 36.94
CA PHE A 515 0.18 -21.28 38.00
C PHE A 515 -1.28 -21.39 37.50
N LYS A 516 -1.51 -21.34 36.18
CA LYS A 516 -2.83 -21.37 35.54
C LYS A 516 -3.70 -22.54 35.99
N ASP A 517 -3.09 -23.71 36.26
CA ASP A 517 -3.82 -24.93 36.59
C ASP A 517 -4.40 -24.88 38.01
N SER A 518 -3.88 -23.99 38.85
CA SER A 518 -4.41 -23.69 40.18
C SER A 518 -5.54 -22.66 40.17
N LEU A 519 -5.83 -22.05 39.02
CA LEU A 519 -6.91 -21.06 38.87
C LEU A 519 -8.19 -21.69 38.33
N PRO A 520 -9.37 -21.19 38.73
CA PRO A 520 -10.65 -21.45 38.06
C PRO A 520 -10.60 -21.12 36.56
N GLU A 521 -11.33 -21.86 35.73
CA GLU A 521 -11.29 -21.69 34.26
C GLU A 521 -11.70 -20.30 33.77
N ASP A 522 -12.60 -19.63 34.49
CA ASP A 522 -13.08 -18.28 34.21
C ASP A 522 -12.07 -17.18 34.61
N GLU A 523 -11.12 -17.50 35.49
CA GLU A 523 -10.03 -16.60 35.90
C GLU A 523 -8.75 -16.76 35.07
N ARG A 524 -8.67 -17.81 34.24
CA ARG A 524 -7.54 -18.05 33.34
C ARG A 524 -7.56 -17.06 32.18
N ALA A 525 -6.42 -16.43 31.93
CA ALA A 525 -6.15 -15.67 30.73
C ALA A 525 -6.29 -16.58 29.50
N LYS A 526 -6.95 -16.09 28.46
CA LYS A 526 -7.15 -16.76 27.18
C LYS A 526 -6.40 -16.00 26.09
N LEU A 527 -5.83 -16.73 25.14
CA LEU A 527 -5.17 -16.17 23.96
C LEU A 527 -6.17 -15.95 22.82
#